data_AF-A0A914AFQ3-F1
#
_entry.id   AF-A0A914AFQ3-F1
#
_cell.length_a   1.000
_cell.length_b   1.000
_cell.length_c   1.000
_cell.angle_alpha   90.00
_cell.angle_beta   90.00
_cell.angle_gamma   90.00
#
_symmetry.space_group_name_H-M   'P 1'
#
loop_
_entity.id
_entity.type
_entity.pdbx_description
1 polymer ?
#
loop_
_entity_poly.entity_id
_entity_poly.type
_entity_poly.pdbx_seq_one_letter_code
_entity_poly.pdbx_strand_id
1 'polypeptide(L)'
;MGNSQSHSSEPFTENGVEKYAKFDDDWFAEGASRYAYRGKINSVSMGWFKRSERCVVKLYKEKYSARLKEDAWKADNRASLKAQETSVAFNVHYSGKSSARVEVLTPTISQVKTFAAHKQLVGDPVPKTIRGTHIGRTAKADVMVPEGASVAIERLLPGRYVHFLSNSSYVNPDVDTLVPEAFSHFTYHESEGEILVMDLQGVYNGKSYVFTDPSVHSMEKHGKKFGYYGPADLGVYGVMKFFLDHKCNRLCKGLLTPDTSGIPIEMRGDLIQAIKAIEARSSTTYTYELVVNSGLAAEKLQNLHTEIAQALTKSGSTIPETVC
;
A
#
# COMPACT_ATOMS: atom_id res chain seq x y z
N MET A 1 -26.90 2.26 18.88
CA MET A 1 -27.33 0.85 18.84
C MET A 1 -26.08 0.02 18.67
N GLY A 2 -25.85 -0.95 19.57
CA GLY A 2 -24.52 -1.50 19.85
C GLY A 2 -23.96 -2.36 18.72
N ASN A 3 -22.79 -2.00 18.21
CA ASN A 3 -21.97 -2.92 17.41
C ASN A 3 -21.38 -3.95 18.38
N SER A 4 -21.74 -5.22 18.22
CA SER A 4 -21.03 -6.31 18.86
C SER A 4 -19.61 -6.32 18.32
N GLN A 5 -18.64 -5.91 19.13
CA GLN A 5 -17.22 -6.17 18.86
C GLN A 5 -16.93 -7.56 19.37
N SER A 6 -17.16 -8.58 18.54
CA SER A 6 -16.94 -9.97 18.96
C SER A 6 -15.54 -10.48 18.62
N HIS A 7 -14.78 -9.71 17.81
CA HIS A 7 -13.42 -10.05 17.41
C HIS A 7 -12.35 -9.28 18.19
N SER A 8 -11.23 -9.94 18.40
CA SER A 8 -10.00 -9.35 18.92
C SER A 8 -8.79 -9.76 18.11
N SER A 9 -7.75 -8.95 18.09
CA SER A 9 -6.42 -9.39 17.66
C SER A 9 -5.71 -10.09 18.82
N GLU A 10 -4.69 -10.89 18.50
CA GLU A 10 -3.65 -11.22 19.46
C GLU A 10 -2.95 -9.95 19.95
N PRO A 11 -2.43 -9.94 21.19
CA PRO A 11 -1.67 -8.82 21.72
C PRO A 11 -0.43 -8.51 20.88
N PHE A 12 -0.10 -7.23 20.77
CA PHE A 12 1.09 -6.72 20.11
C PHE A 12 1.70 -5.61 20.97
N THR A 13 3.02 -5.43 20.87
CA THR A 13 3.74 -4.41 21.64
C THR A 13 4.05 -3.21 20.75
N GLU A 14 3.68 -2.02 21.23
CA GLU A 14 4.03 -0.76 20.57
C GLU A 14 4.59 0.20 21.62
N ASN A 15 5.82 0.69 21.40
CA ASN A 15 6.55 1.57 22.33
C ASN A 15 6.63 1.01 23.77
N GLY A 16 6.85 -0.30 23.90
CA GLY A 16 6.95 -0.99 25.19
C GLY A 16 5.61 -1.18 25.92
N VAL A 17 4.48 -0.86 25.29
CA VAL A 17 3.14 -1.05 25.83
C VAL A 17 2.45 -2.18 25.08
N GLU A 18 1.93 -3.16 25.82
CA GLU A 18 1.09 -4.23 25.25
C GLU A 18 -0.29 -3.66 24.87
N LYS A 19 -0.72 -3.96 23.66
CA LYS A 19 -1.95 -3.50 23.05
C LYS A 19 -2.66 -4.64 22.33
N TYR A 20 -3.96 -4.48 22.10
CA TYR A 20 -4.73 -5.37 21.23
C TYR A 20 -5.91 -4.60 20.62
N ALA A 21 -6.35 -4.98 19.43
CA ALA A 21 -7.50 -4.38 18.79
C ALA A 21 -8.75 -5.20 19.04
N LYS A 22 -9.87 -4.55 19.39
CA LYS A 22 -11.22 -5.11 19.25
C LYS A 22 -11.88 -4.48 18.04
N PHE A 23 -12.58 -5.26 17.23
CA PHE A 23 -13.19 -4.74 16.01
C PHE A 23 -14.58 -5.34 15.76
N ASP A 24 -15.34 -4.59 14.97
CA ASP A 24 -16.73 -4.87 14.64
C ASP A 24 -16.83 -6.12 13.75
N ASP A 25 -17.96 -6.81 13.83
CA ASP A 25 -18.24 -8.00 13.02
C ASP A 25 -18.43 -7.67 11.53
N ASP A 26 -18.97 -6.48 11.24
CA ASP A 26 -19.24 -5.98 9.90
C ASP A 26 -18.13 -5.06 9.37
N TRP A 27 -17.74 -5.22 8.11
CA TRP A 27 -16.85 -4.25 7.46
C TRP A 27 -17.64 -3.03 7.01
N PHE A 28 -17.01 -1.85 7.11
CA PHE A 28 -17.61 -0.59 6.71
C PHE A 28 -17.14 -0.12 5.33
N ALA A 29 -16.07 -0.72 4.80
CA ALA A 29 -15.49 -0.41 3.50
C ALA A 29 -14.74 -1.63 2.95
N GLU A 30 -14.52 -1.66 1.64
CA GLU A 30 -13.71 -2.67 0.98
C GLU A 30 -12.92 -2.06 -0.18
N GLY A 31 -11.73 -2.59 -0.41
CA GLY A 31 -10.93 -2.29 -1.60
C GLY A 31 -10.88 -3.48 -2.56
N ALA A 32 -9.97 -3.44 -3.52
CA ALA A 32 -9.75 -4.56 -4.45
C ALA A 32 -9.40 -5.86 -3.69
N SER A 33 -8.50 -5.78 -2.71
CA SER A 33 -7.92 -6.94 -2.03
C SER A 33 -8.38 -7.20 -0.60
N ARG A 34 -8.92 -6.20 0.10
CA ARG A 34 -9.14 -6.24 1.55
C ARG A 34 -10.51 -5.69 1.96
N TYR A 35 -11.03 -6.23 3.05
CA TYR A 35 -12.13 -5.65 3.84
C TYR A 35 -11.57 -4.76 4.95
N ALA A 36 -12.28 -3.69 5.31
CA ALA A 36 -11.91 -2.77 6.39
C ALA A 36 -13.00 -2.71 7.46
N TYR A 37 -12.63 -3.09 8.68
CA TYR A 37 -13.49 -3.13 9.87
C TYR A 37 -13.17 -1.94 10.78
N ARG A 38 -14.20 -1.41 11.44
CA ARG A 38 -13.98 -0.41 12.49
C ARG A 38 -13.50 -1.12 13.75
N GLY A 39 -12.57 -0.51 14.46
CA GLY A 39 -12.08 -1.07 15.71
C GLY A 39 -11.63 -0.04 16.72
N LYS A 40 -11.15 -0.58 17.84
CA LYS A 40 -10.54 0.15 18.94
C LYS A 40 -9.28 -0.57 19.40
N ILE A 41 -8.15 0.14 19.43
CA ILE A 41 -6.93 -0.33 20.08
C ILE A 41 -7.07 -0.06 21.58
N ASN A 42 -6.86 -1.11 22.37
CA ASN A 42 -6.84 -1.07 23.82
C ASN A 42 -5.41 -1.33 24.28
N SER A 43 -4.94 -0.58 25.28
CA SER A 43 -3.61 -0.78 25.85
C SER A 43 -3.70 -1.23 27.31
N VAL A 44 -2.82 -2.15 27.69
CA VAL A 44 -2.68 -2.64 29.05
C VAL A 44 -1.40 -2.04 29.65
N SER A 45 -1.51 -1.27 30.72
CA SER A 45 -0.34 -0.70 31.42
C SER A 45 -0.56 -0.75 32.92
N MET A 46 0.31 -1.48 33.64
CA MET A 46 0.26 -1.65 35.11
C MET A 46 -1.13 -2.01 35.66
N GLY A 47 -1.90 -2.85 34.95
CA GLY A 47 -3.24 -3.28 35.36
C GLY A 47 -4.36 -2.25 35.15
N TRP A 48 -4.06 -1.05 34.62
CA TRP A 48 -5.06 -0.02 34.34
C TRP A 48 -5.36 0.08 32.84
N PHE A 49 -6.65 0.07 32.50
CA PHE A 49 -7.12 0.32 31.14
C PHE A 49 -6.99 1.81 30.81
N LYS A 50 -6.16 2.16 29.82
CA LYS A 50 -6.14 3.51 29.23
C LYS A 50 -7.23 3.66 28.16
N ARG A 51 -7.54 4.92 27.84
CA ARG A 51 -8.52 5.31 26.81
C ARG A 51 -8.22 4.62 25.48
N SER A 52 -9.23 3.95 24.92
CA SER A 52 -9.13 3.25 23.64
C SER A 52 -9.04 4.24 22.45
N GLU A 53 -8.16 3.96 21.50
CA GLU A 53 -8.02 4.74 20.25
C GLU A 53 -8.76 4.07 19.11
N ARG A 54 -9.43 4.85 18.24
CA ARG A 54 -10.15 4.28 17.08
C ARG A 54 -9.16 3.79 16.04
N CYS A 55 -9.37 2.58 15.54
CA CYS A 55 -8.57 1.98 14.50
C CYS A 55 -9.42 1.47 13.33
N VAL A 56 -8.73 1.11 12.25
CA VAL A 56 -9.23 0.28 11.17
C VAL A 56 -8.46 -1.03 11.21
N VAL A 57 -9.18 -2.14 11.11
CA VAL A 57 -8.59 -3.48 10.98
C VAL A 57 -8.86 -3.96 9.57
N LYS A 58 -7.81 -4.35 8.84
CA LYS A 58 -7.89 -4.80 7.46
C LYS A 58 -7.65 -6.30 7.38
N LEU A 59 -8.47 -6.98 6.60
CA LEU A 59 -8.38 -8.41 6.35
C LEU A 59 -8.37 -8.67 4.84
N TYR A 60 -7.46 -9.51 4.36
CA TYR A 60 -7.47 -9.95 2.97
C TYR A 60 -8.74 -10.73 2.64
N LYS A 61 -9.33 -10.47 1.47
CA LYS A 61 -10.40 -11.31 0.92
C LYS A 61 -9.84 -12.70 0.65
N GLU A 62 -10.66 -13.73 0.84
CA GLU A 62 -10.27 -15.15 0.78
C GLU A 62 -9.45 -15.51 -0.48
N LYS A 63 -9.87 -15.03 -1.65
CA LYS A 63 -9.16 -15.26 -2.92
C LYS A 63 -7.69 -14.78 -2.92
N TYR A 64 -7.35 -13.80 -2.10
CA TYR A 64 -5.98 -13.29 -1.95
C TYR A 64 -5.23 -13.98 -0.80
N SER A 65 -5.89 -14.18 0.35
CA SER A 65 -5.26 -14.85 1.51
C SER A 65 -4.93 -16.32 1.23
N ALA A 66 -5.78 -17.02 0.46
CA ALA A 66 -5.52 -18.41 0.06
C ALA A 66 -4.26 -18.55 -0.80
N ARG A 67 -3.99 -17.55 -1.66
CA ARG A 67 -2.87 -17.56 -2.60
C ARG A 67 -1.56 -17.05 -1.97
N LEU A 68 -1.64 -15.99 -1.18
CA LEU A 68 -0.45 -15.25 -0.71
C LEU A 68 -0.12 -15.50 0.77
N LYS A 69 -1.06 -16.01 1.57
CA LYS A 69 -0.90 -16.29 3.01
C LYS A 69 -0.20 -15.11 3.73
N GLU A 70 0.79 -15.41 4.57
CA GLU A 70 1.56 -14.40 5.31
C GLU A 70 2.45 -13.53 4.42
N ASP A 71 2.77 -13.98 3.21
CA ASP A 71 3.70 -13.25 2.34
C ASP A 71 3.07 -11.98 1.74
N ALA A 72 1.74 -11.93 1.63
CA ALA A 72 1.02 -10.71 1.27
C ALA A 72 1.27 -9.58 2.29
N TRP A 73 1.06 -9.86 3.58
CA TRP A 73 1.24 -8.85 4.61
C TRP A 73 2.70 -8.43 4.76
N LYS A 74 3.66 -9.36 4.56
CA LYS A 74 5.08 -9.00 4.52
C LYS A 74 5.37 -8.02 3.38
N ALA A 75 4.80 -8.23 2.20
CA ALA A 75 4.99 -7.34 1.06
C ALA A 75 4.37 -5.96 1.30
N ASP A 76 3.11 -5.90 1.75
CA ASP A 76 2.42 -4.65 2.11
C ASP A 76 3.18 -3.87 3.20
N ASN A 77 3.69 -4.58 4.21
CA ASN A 77 4.45 -3.96 5.29
C ASN A 77 5.79 -3.40 4.78
N ARG A 78 6.49 -4.12 3.88
CA ARG A 78 7.70 -3.59 3.21
C ARG A 78 7.40 -2.32 2.44
N ALA A 79 6.29 -2.29 1.69
CA ALA A 79 5.87 -1.12 0.92
C ALA A 79 5.56 0.07 1.84
N SER A 80 4.79 -0.17 2.91
CA SER A 80 4.41 0.85 3.89
C SER A 80 5.62 1.43 4.63
N LEU A 81 6.55 0.58 5.07
CA LEU A 81 7.78 1.02 5.74
C LEU A 81 8.65 1.86 4.81
N LYS A 82 8.82 1.44 3.56
CA LYS A 82 9.63 2.21 2.60
C LYS A 82 8.97 3.54 2.20
N ALA A 83 7.66 3.57 2.08
CA ALA A 83 6.90 4.79 1.85
C ALA A 83 6.94 5.74 3.08
N GLN A 84 6.93 5.21 4.30
CA GLN A 84 7.13 6.00 5.51
C GLN A 84 8.53 6.63 5.55
N GLU A 85 9.58 5.85 5.32
CA GLU A 85 10.97 6.32 5.28
C GLU A 85 11.13 7.49 4.28
N THR A 86 10.63 7.32 3.05
CA THR A 86 10.67 8.37 2.03
C THR A 86 9.79 9.57 2.36
N SER A 87 8.68 9.40 3.09
CA SER A 87 7.87 10.54 3.57
C SER A 87 8.59 11.40 4.60
N VAL A 88 9.46 10.80 5.43
CA VAL A 88 10.31 11.54 6.36
C VAL A 88 11.33 12.36 5.57
N ALA A 89 12.02 11.74 4.61
CA ALA A 89 12.96 12.43 3.73
C ALA A 89 12.30 13.58 2.95
N PHE A 90 11.11 13.35 2.39
CA PHE A 90 10.34 14.38 1.66
C PHE A 90 10.07 15.60 2.55
N ASN A 91 9.60 15.38 3.77
CA ASN A 91 9.31 16.47 4.69
C ASN A 91 10.55 17.30 5.06
N VAL A 92 11.71 16.65 5.13
CA VAL A 92 12.99 17.34 5.35
C VAL A 92 13.37 18.13 4.09
N HIS A 93 13.36 17.51 2.92
CA HIS A 93 13.74 18.12 1.64
C HIS A 93 12.90 19.37 1.30
N TYR A 94 11.59 19.31 1.58
CA TYR A 94 10.64 20.38 1.29
C TYR A 94 10.28 21.25 2.50
N SER A 95 11.04 21.17 3.59
CA SER A 95 10.87 22.08 4.74
C SER A 95 10.96 23.53 4.28
N GLY A 96 9.92 24.33 4.56
CA GLY A 96 9.82 25.73 4.12
C GLY A 96 9.50 25.96 2.63
N LYS A 97 9.46 24.90 1.80
CA LYS A 97 9.16 24.97 0.36
C LYS A 97 7.76 24.46 0.02
N SER A 98 7.25 23.49 0.79
CA SER A 98 5.88 22.98 0.68
C SER A 98 5.02 23.50 1.84
N SER A 99 3.77 23.84 1.54
CA SER A 99 2.77 24.20 2.54
C SER A 99 2.18 22.97 3.24
N ALA A 100 2.27 21.79 2.63
CA ALA A 100 1.75 20.54 3.19
C ALA A 100 2.84 19.50 3.41
N ARG A 101 2.70 18.75 4.50
CA ARG A 101 3.56 17.60 4.84
C ARG A 101 2.96 16.29 4.33
N VAL A 102 3.80 15.27 4.21
CA VAL A 102 3.37 13.90 3.91
C VAL A 102 3.63 13.00 5.13
N GLU A 103 2.64 12.20 5.50
CA GLU A 103 2.78 11.13 6.47
C GLU A 103 2.24 9.85 5.85
N VAL A 104 2.95 8.73 6.02
CA VAL A 104 2.47 7.42 5.58
C VAL A 104 2.34 6.53 6.80
N LEU A 105 1.16 5.95 6.99
CA LEU A 105 0.91 4.99 8.05
C LEU A 105 1.61 3.66 7.76
N THR A 106 2.21 3.07 8.80
CA THR A 106 2.68 1.68 8.80
C THR A 106 1.74 0.86 9.65
N PRO A 107 1.08 -0.17 9.09
CA PRO A 107 0.16 -0.98 9.86
C PRO A 107 0.90 -1.88 10.86
N THR A 108 0.28 -2.14 12.00
CA THR A 108 0.70 -3.23 12.88
C THR A 108 0.06 -4.52 12.39
N ILE A 109 0.88 -5.53 12.09
CA ILE A 109 0.38 -6.87 11.73
C ILE A 109 0.18 -7.67 13.01
N SER A 110 -1.02 -8.26 13.16
CA SER A 110 -1.36 -9.20 14.23
C SER A 110 -2.28 -10.29 13.66
N GLN A 111 -2.70 -11.24 14.48
CA GLN A 111 -3.60 -12.32 14.10
C GLN A 111 -4.94 -12.20 14.79
N VAL A 112 -6.01 -12.69 14.18
CA VAL A 112 -7.34 -12.73 14.79
C VAL A 112 -7.37 -13.79 15.89
N LYS A 113 -7.81 -13.37 17.07
CA LYS A 113 -8.14 -14.20 18.22
C LYS A 113 -9.66 -14.24 18.39
N THR A 114 -10.26 -15.41 18.21
CA THR A 114 -11.70 -15.62 18.41
C THR A 114 -12.00 -16.08 19.82
N PHE A 115 -11.85 -15.22 20.83
CA PHE A 115 -12.33 -15.52 22.18
C PHE A 115 -13.12 -14.35 22.80
N ALA A 116 -14.45 -14.50 22.80
CA ALA A 116 -15.26 -13.97 23.87
C ALA A 116 -15.33 -15.05 24.95
N ALA A 117 -14.97 -14.70 26.18
CA ALA A 117 -15.12 -15.54 27.35
C ALA A 117 -16.56 -16.09 27.48
N HIS A 118 -16.76 -17.34 27.09
CA HIS A 118 -17.76 -18.21 27.69
C HIS A 118 -17.01 -19.46 28.14
N LYS A 119 -16.31 -19.34 29.29
CA LYS A 119 -16.09 -20.48 30.18
C LYS A 119 -17.48 -20.88 30.68
N GLN A 120 -18.24 -21.59 29.87
CA GLN A 120 -19.42 -22.29 30.35
C GLN A 120 -19.55 -23.59 29.57
N LEU A 121 -19.21 -24.65 30.31
CA LEU A 121 -19.51 -26.06 30.07
C LEU A 121 -18.58 -26.80 29.08
N VAL A 122 -17.80 -27.70 29.68
CA VAL A 122 -17.18 -28.93 29.16
C VAL A 122 -17.44 -29.17 27.66
N GLY A 123 -16.46 -28.84 26.82
CA GLY A 123 -16.45 -29.12 25.40
C GLY A 123 -15.28 -28.42 24.70
N ASP A 124 -14.76 -29.03 23.63
CA ASP A 124 -13.71 -28.44 22.80
C ASP A 124 -14.11 -27.04 22.32
N PRO A 125 -13.16 -26.10 22.20
CA PRO A 125 -13.45 -24.74 21.74
C PRO A 125 -14.09 -24.80 20.34
N VAL A 126 -15.36 -24.40 20.24
CA VAL A 126 -16.04 -24.25 18.94
C VAL A 126 -15.47 -23.00 18.26
N PRO A 127 -14.78 -23.11 17.11
CA PRO A 127 -14.31 -21.95 16.37
C PRO A 127 -15.50 -21.05 16.06
N LYS A 128 -15.50 -19.82 16.56
CA LYS A 128 -16.56 -18.87 16.23
C LYS A 128 -16.41 -18.47 14.76
N THR A 129 -17.28 -19.05 13.94
CA THR A 129 -17.51 -18.71 12.54
C THR A 129 -18.42 -17.49 12.50
N ILE A 130 -17.85 -16.29 12.37
CA ILE A 130 -18.64 -15.05 12.41
C ILE A 130 -18.72 -14.45 11.01
N ARG A 131 -19.95 -14.15 10.62
CA ARG A 131 -20.33 -13.56 9.33
C ARG A 131 -20.00 -12.08 9.40
N GLY A 132 -19.09 -11.60 8.56
CA GLY A 132 -19.07 -10.18 8.24
C GLY A 132 -20.11 -9.90 7.17
N THR A 133 -20.81 -8.78 7.28
CA THR A 133 -21.50 -8.16 6.17
C THR A 133 -21.08 -6.71 6.00
N HIS A 134 -21.31 -6.16 4.80
CA HIS A 134 -21.18 -4.72 4.61
C HIS A 134 -22.26 -4.03 5.47
N ILE A 135 -21.86 -3.07 6.31
CA ILE A 135 -22.78 -2.34 7.20
C ILE A 135 -24.05 -1.90 6.44
N GLY A 136 -25.22 -2.23 6.99
CA GLY A 136 -26.53 -1.86 6.44
C GLY A 136 -27.12 -2.82 5.41
N ARG A 137 -26.49 -3.98 5.13
CA ARG A 137 -27.07 -5.05 4.30
C ARG A 137 -27.59 -6.21 5.14
N THR A 138 -28.56 -6.96 4.62
CA THR A 138 -29.04 -8.21 5.24
C THR A 138 -27.93 -9.26 5.18
N ALA A 139 -27.72 -9.99 6.28
CA ALA A 139 -26.61 -10.93 6.42
C ALA A 139 -26.68 -12.11 5.42
N LYS A 140 -25.95 -12.02 4.30
CA LYS A 140 -25.54 -13.19 3.52
C LYS A 140 -24.18 -13.65 4.04
N ALA A 141 -24.05 -14.93 4.33
CA ALA A 141 -22.99 -15.53 5.12
C ALA A 141 -21.65 -15.66 4.37
N ASP A 142 -21.18 -14.61 3.70
CA ASP A 142 -20.24 -14.79 2.59
C ASP A 142 -18.79 -14.38 2.92
N VAL A 143 -18.54 -13.78 4.08
CA VAL A 143 -17.18 -13.47 4.53
C VAL A 143 -16.97 -14.01 5.94
N MET A 144 -16.11 -15.03 6.00
CA MET A 144 -15.69 -15.66 7.24
C MET A 144 -14.35 -15.06 7.66
N VAL A 145 -14.24 -14.61 8.91
CA VAL A 145 -12.96 -14.22 9.51
C VAL A 145 -12.41 -15.42 10.29
N PRO A 146 -11.43 -16.17 9.76
CA PRO A 146 -10.91 -17.33 10.45
C PRO A 146 -10.04 -16.92 11.65
N GLU A 147 -10.06 -17.74 12.70
CA GLU A 147 -9.07 -17.65 13.77
C GLU A 147 -7.65 -17.78 13.21
N GLY A 148 -6.70 -17.03 13.77
CA GLY A 148 -5.31 -17.01 13.31
C GLY A 148 -5.09 -16.23 12.01
N ALA A 149 -6.15 -15.71 11.36
CA ALA A 149 -5.98 -14.88 10.17
C ALA A 149 -5.16 -13.63 10.49
N SER A 150 -4.12 -13.37 9.69
CA SER A 150 -3.37 -12.12 9.81
C SER A 150 -4.20 -10.92 9.37
N VAL A 151 -4.11 -9.86 10.16
CA VAL A 151 -4.79 -8.58 9.96
C VAL A 151 -3.79 -7.43 10.09
N ALA A 152 -4.01 -6.38 9.31
CA ALA A 152 -3.32 -5.10 9.47
C ALA A 152 -4.16 -4.16 10.31
N ILE A 153 -3.56 -3.55 11.32
CA ILE A 153 -4.22 -2.64 12.25
C ILE A 153 -3.57 -1.27 12.09
N GLU A 154 -4.38 -0.27 11.81
CA GLU A 154 -3.93 1.12 11.65
C GLU A 154 -4.85 2.07 12.39
N ARG A 155 -4.34 3.24 12.79
CA ARG A 155 -5.21 4.27 13.38
C ARG A 155 -6.25 4.74 12.37
N LEU A 156 -7.46 5.04 12.84
CA LEU A 156 -8.49 5.61 11.98
C LEU A 156 -8.08 7.01 11.52
N LEU A 157 -8.12 7.25 10.20
CA LEU A 157 -7.94 8.58 9.63
C LEU A 157 -9.26 9.37 9.68
N PRO A 158 -9.35 10.47 10.46
CA PRO A 158 -10.55 11.29 10.49
C PRO A 158 -10.59 12.23 9.28
N GLY A 159 -11.66 12.18 8.49
CA GLY A 159 -11.90 13.10 7.38
C GLY A 159 -12.40 12.40 6.13
N ARG A 160 -12.36 13.14 5.00
CA ARG A 160 -12.73 12.59 3.69
C ARG A 160 -11.58 11.73 3.17
N TYR A 161 -11.81 10.43 3.08
CA TYR A 161 -10.89 9.51 2.44
C TYR A 161 -10.90 9.73 0.92
N VAL A 162 -9.72 9.89 0.33
CA VAL A 162 -9.51 10.20 -1.09
C VAL A 162 -8.42 9.28 -1.64
N HIS A 163 -8.64 8.75 -2.83
CA HIS A 163 -7.62 8.12 -3.64
C HIS A 163 -7.04 9.17 -4.60
N PHE A 164 -5.80 9.60 -4.37
CA PHE A 164 -5.17 10.70 -5.12
C PHE A 164 -4.48 10.18 -6.38
N LEU A 165 -3.65 9.14 -6.24
CA LEU A 165 -2.92 8.50 -7.32
C LEU A 165 -3.09 6.99 -7.22
N SER A 166 -3.28 6.29 -8.33
CA SER A 166 -3.21 4.82 -8.33
C SER A 166 -1.81 4.30 -8.68
N ASN A 167 -1.58 3.01 -8.49
CA ASN A 167 -0.38 2.34 -8.99
C ASN A 167 -0.31 2.21 -10.53
N SER A 168 -1.37 2.58 -11.25
CA SER A 168 -1.48 2.53 -12.72
C SER A 168 -1.37 3.90 -13.40
N SER A 169 -0.90 4.92 -12.67
CA SER A 169 -0.73 6.30 -13.15
C SER A 169 -2.02 7.12 -13.32
N TYR A 170 -3.16 6.62 -12.84
CA TYR A 170 -4.33 7.50 -12.65
C TYR A 170 -4.03 8.59 -11.62
N VAL A 171 -4.39 9.83 -11.96
CA VAL A 171 -4.38 11.02 -11.09
C VAL A 171 -5.83 11.48 -10.93
N ASN A 172 -6.26 11.69 -9.70
CA ASN A 172 -7.62 12.13 -9.40
C ASN A 172 -7.84 13.59 -9.80
N PRO A 173 -8.71 13.90 -10.77
CA PRO A 173 -8.90 15.27 -11.25
C PRO A 173 -9.72 16.16 -10.31
N ASP A 174 -10.41 15.57 -9.32
CA ASP A 174 -11.36 16.27 -8.45
C ASP A 174 -10.74 16.81 -7.16
N VAL A 175 -9.42 16.65 -6.98
CA VAL A 175 -8.68 16.98 -5.75
C VAL A 175 -7.30 17.58 -6.06
N ASP A 176 -6.71 18.26 -5.09
CA ASP A 176 -5.32 18.72 -5.21
C ASP A 176 -4.35 17.54 -5.15
N THR A 177 -3.64 17.31 -6.24
CA THR A 177 -2.63 16.26 -6.40
C THR A 177 -1.20 16.79 -6.48
N LEU A 178 -0.98 18.11 -6.30
CA LEU A 178 0.34 18.72 -6.44
C LEU A 178 1.40 18.08 -5.53
N VAL A 179 1.07 17.90 -4.24
CA VAL A 179 1.97 17.25 -3.27
C VAL A 179 1.99 15.73 -3.44
N PRO A 180 0.85 15.02 -3.60
CA PRO A 180 0.86 13.60 -3.91
C PRO A 180 1.75 13.23 -5.12
N GLU A 181 1.60 13.90 -6.27
CA GLU A 181 2.39 13.61 -7.48
C GLU A 181 3.87 13.89 -7.28
N ALA A 182 4.19 15.03 -6.65
CA ALA A 182 5.57 15.39 -6.34
C ALA A 182 6.20 14.42 -5.33
N PHE A 183 5.42 13.89 -4.39
CA PHE A 183 5.90 12.88 -3.44
C PHE A 183 6.30 11.60 -4.17
N SER A 184 5.45 11.09 -5.08
CA SER A 184 5.81 9.95 -5.93
C SER A 184 7.10 10.20 -6.70
N HIS A 185 7.20 11.30 -7.45
CA HIS A 185 8.43 11.65 -8.19
C HIS A 185 9.65 11.76 -7.25
N PHE A 186 9.51 12.44 -6.12
CA PHE A 186 10.57 12.55 -5.11
C PHE A 186 11.06 11.19 -4.63
N THR A 187 10.18 10.20 -4.44
CA THR A 187 10.63 8.86 -3.99
C THR A 187 11.55 8.18 -5.00
N TYR A 188 11.36 8.44 -6.30
CA TYR A 188 12.29 7.99 -7.35
C TYR A 188 13.62 8.73 -7.28
N HIS A 189 13.59 10.05 -7.06
CA HIS A 189 14.81 10.84 -6.91
C HIS A 189 15.63 10.45 -5.67
N GLU A 190 15.00 10.42 -4.50
CA GLU A 190 15.63 10.13 -3.21
C GLU A 190 16.23 8.72 -3.17
N SER A 191 15.63 7.79 -3.92
CA SER A 191 16.12 6.42 -4.01
C SER A 191 17.10 6.19 -5.15
N GLU A 192 17.58 7.25 -5.81
CA GLU A 192 18.48 7.17 -6.98
C GLU A 192 17.92 6.25 -8.08
N GLY A 193 16.61 6.34 -8.29
CA GLY A 193 15.86 5.56 -9.27
C GLY A 193 15.50 4.14 -8.85
N GLU A 194 15.70 3.73 -7.59
CA GLU A 194 15.43 2.35 -7.17
C GLU A 194 13.94 2.02 -6.97
N ILE A 195 13.14 2.99 -6.56
CA ILE A 195 11.74 2.76 -6.22
C ILE A 195 10.86 3.94 -6.64
N LEU A 196 9.57 3.66 -6.80
CA LEU A 196 8.55 4.70 -6.98
C LEU A 196 7.34 4.35 -6.10
N VAL A 197 7.05 5.19 -5.11
CA VAL A 197 5.87 5.04 -4.25
C VAL A 197 4.65 5.56 -4.98
N MET A 198 3.61 4.74 -5.07
CA MET A 198 2.34 5.00 -5.77
C MET A 198 1.15 4.55 -4.91
N ASP A 199 -0.07 4.54 -5.47
CA ASP A 199 -1.32 4.20 -4.78
C ASP A 199 -1.55 5.08 -3.53
N LEU A 200 -1.37 6.39 -3.70
CA LEU A 200 -1.49 7.38 -2.64
C LEU A 200 -2.96 7.64 -2.31
N GLN A 201 -3.41 7.07 -1.20
CA GLN A 201 -4.77 7.19 -0.71
C GLN A 201 -4.81 7.46 0.80
N GLY A 202 -5.77 8.27 1.24
CA GLY A 202 -5.87 8.67 2.64
C GLY A 202 -6.61 9.98 2.83
N VAL A 203 -6.16 10.83 3.75
CA VAL A 203 -6.85 12.07 4.11
C VAL A 203 -5.90 13.26 4.06
N TYR A 204 -6.35 14.36 3.46
CA TYR A 204 -5.75 15.68 3.64
C TYR A 204 -6.49 16.43 4.75
N ASN A 205 -5.77 16.84 5.80
CA ASN A 205 -6.36 17.52 6.97
C ASN A 205 -6.18 19.05 6.96
N GLY A 206 -5.82 19.64 5.83
CA GLY A 206 -5.51 21.06 5.69
C GLY A 206 -4.03 21.42 5.98
N LYS A 207 -3.25 20.48 6.54
CA LYS A 207 -1.82 20.68 6.81
C LYS A 207 -0.95 19.53 6.30
N SER A 208 -1.45 18.31 6.38
CA SER A 208 -0.73 17.12 5.97
C SER A 208 -1.62 16.21 5.14
N TYR A 209 -1.02 15.61 4.13
CA TYR A 209 -1.53 14.39 3.50
C TYR A 209 -1.10 13.21 4.37
N VAL A 210 -2.08 12.47 4.90
CA VAL A 210 -1.84 11.25 5.67
C VAL A 210 -2.31 10.08 4.83
N PHE A 211 -1.37 9.33 4.27
CA PHE A 211 -1.61 8.19 3.40
C PHE A 211 -1.58 6.86 4.15
N THR A 212 -2.25 5.87 3.59
CA THR A 212 -2.17 4.47 3.98
C THR A 212 -2.24 3.57 2.74
N ASP A 213 -1.88 2.30 2.89
CA ASP A 213 -1.88 1.30 1.81
C ASP A 213 -1.16 1.73 0.52
N PRO A 214 0.08 2.25 0.60
CA PRO A 214 0.83 2.57 -0.60
C PRO A 214 1.24 1.30 -1.35
N SER A 215 1.43 1.43 -2.67
CA SER A 215 2.17 0.46 -3.46
C SER A 215 3.57 0.99 -3.78
N VAL A 216 4.52 0.11 -4.08
CA VAL A 216 5.86 0.51 -4.53
C VAL A 216 6.18 -0.23 -5.81
N HIS A 217 6.55 0.50 -6.85
CA HIS A 217 7.20 -0.08 -8.03
C HIS A 217 8.69 -0.15 -7.75
N SER A 218 9.28 -1.35 -7.85
CA SER A 218 10.71 -1.55 -7.63
C SER A 218 11.49 -1.69 -8.93
N MET A 219 12.70 -1.15 -8.94
CA MET A 219 13.72 -1.48 -9.93
C MET A 219 14.57 -2.65 -9.42
N GLU A 220 15.03 -3.50 -10.33
CA GLU A 220 15.88 -4.63 -9.96
C GLU A 220 17.29 -4.17 -9.57
N LYS A 221 17.47 -3.95 -8.27
CA LYS A 221 18.74 -3.62 -7.61
C LYS A 221 18.78 -4.28 -6.23
N HIS A 222 19.98 -4.65 -5.78
CA HIS A 222 20.18 -5.25 -4.44
C HIS A 222 19.30 -6.50 -4.16
N GLY A 223 19.03 -7.31 -5.19
CA GLY A 223 18.25 -8.54 -5.06
C GLY A 223 16.72 -8.36 -5.00
N LYS A 224 16.22 -7.13 -5.18
CA LYS A 224 14.78 -6.86 -5.34
C LYS A 224 14.35 -7.32 -6.73
N LYS A 225 13.61 -8.42 -6.84
CA LYS A 225 13.08 -8.90 -8.13
C LYS A 225 11.77 -8.21 -8.47
N PHE A 226 11.33 -8.29 -9.73
CA PHE A 226 9.99 -7.88 -10.13
C PHE A 226 8.91 -8.42 -9.18
N GLY A 227 8.05 -7.54 -8.66
CA GLY A 227 7.04 -7.92 -7.68
C GLY A 227 7.54 -7.99 -6.24
N TYR A 228 8.73 -7.47 -5.93
CA TYR A 228 9.31 -7.52 -4.58
C TYR A 228 8.39 -6.90 -3.52
N TYR A 229 7.67 -5.82 -3.86
CA TYR A 229 6.69 -5.19 -2.97
C TYR A 229 5.27 -5.75 -3.13
N GLY A 230 5.13 -6.94 -3.71
CA GLY A 230 3.86 -7.64 -3.85
C GLY A 230 3.24 -7.48 -5.24
N PRO A 231 2.00 -7.96 -5.45
CA PRO A 231 1.42 -8.04 -6.78
C PRO A 231 1.05 -6.67 -7.38
N ALA A 232 1.05 -5.58 -6.61
CA ALA A 232 0.82 -4.23 -7.11
C ALA A 232 2.11 -3.54 -7.59
N ASP A 233 3.27 -4.15 -7.37
CA ASP A 233 4.57 -3.70 -7.87
C ASP A 233 4.69 -4.05 -9.36
N LEU A 234 4.39 -3.08 -10.22
CA LEU A 234 4.49 -3.19 -11.67
C LEU A 234 5.92 -2.90 -12.17
N GLY A 235 6.89 -2.81 -11.26
CA GLY A 235 8.31 -2.63 -11.54
C GLY A 235 8.59 -1.51 -12.53
N VAL A 236 9.51 -1.78 -13.46
CA VAL A 236 9.92 -0.81 -14.50
C VAL A 236 8.75 -0.35 -15.38
N TYR A 237 7.73 -1.20 -15.58
CA TYR A 237 6.57 -0.86 -16.39
C TYR A 237 5.73 0.22 -15.69
N GLY A 238 5.51 0.06 -14.38
CA GLY A 238 4.84 1.05 -13.55
C GLY A 238 5.63 2.37 -13.46
N VAL A 239 6.96 2.28 -13.30
CA VAL A 239 7.85 3.46 -13.31
C VAL A 239 7.74 4.21 -14.63
N MET A 240 7.91 3.53 -15.76
CA MET A 240 7.82 4.16 -17.08
C MET A 240 6.43 4.72 -17.35
N LYS A 241 5.37 4.01 -16.96
CA LYS A 241 3.99 4.47 -17.12
C LYS A 241 3.75 5.77 -16.34
N PHE A 242 4.24 5.85 -15.10
CA PHE A 242 4.16 7.08 -14.31
C PHE A 242 4.86 8.24 -15.02
N PHE A 243 6.12 8.09 -15.42
CA PHE A 243 6.88 9.20 -16.03
C PHE A 243 6.40 9.59 -17.43
N LEU A 244 5.73 8.70 -18.16
CA LEU A 244 5.09 9.03 -19.44
C LEU A 244 3.83 9.89 -19.28
N ASP A 245 3.06 9.67 -18.21
CA ASP A 245 1.82 10.40 -17.96
C ASP A 245 2.00 11.62 -17.04
N HIS A 246 3.01 11.58 -16.16
CA HIS A 246 3.23 12.59 -15.13
C HIS A 246 3.69 13.91 -15.74
N LYS A 247 3.03 14.99 -15.32
CA LYS A 247 3.44 16.36 -15.64
C LYS A 247 4.11 16.96 -14.42
N CYS A 248 5.42 17.15 -14.51
CA CYS A 248 6.19 17.79 -13.43
C CYS A 248 5.53 19.11 -13.00
N ASN A 249 5.40 19.28 -11.69
CA ASN A 249 4.92 20.52 -11.10
C ASN A 249 6.09 21.27 -10.41
N ARG A 250 5.79 22.40 -9.77
CA ARG A 250 6.80 23.26 -9.14
C ARG A 250 7.66 22.57 -8.08
N LEU A 251 7.18 21.49 -7.45
CA LEU A 251 7.96 20.73 -6.47
C LEU A 251 8.89 19.71 -7.15
N CYS A 252 8.61 19.31 -8.39
CA CYS A 252 9.38 18.33 -9.14
C CYS A 252 10.68 18.88 -9.75
N LYS A 253 10.91 20.20 -9.66
CA LYS A 253 12.06 20.85 -10.30
C LYS A 253 13.37 20.27 -9.79
N GLY A 254 14.19 19.75 -10.70
CA GLY A 254 15.51 19.17 -10.40
C GLY A 254 15.47 17.73 -9.88
N LEU A 255 14.29 17.10 -9.80
CA LEU A 255 14.19 15.69 -9.44
C LEU A 255 14.55 14.78 -10.61
N LEU A 256 15.12 13.61 -10.30
CA LEU A 256 15.57 12.64 -11.31
C LEU A 256 14.39 12.08 -12.10
N THR A 257 14.60 11.81 -13.39
CA THR A 257 13.70 11.05 -14.25
C THR A 257 14.44 9.87 -14.86
N PRO A 258 13.77 8.79 -15.28
CA PRO A 258 14.43 7.66 -15.93
C PRO A 258 15.13 8.10 -17.23
N ASP A 259 16.44 7.82 -17.35
CA ASP A 259 17.14 8.01 -18.63
C ASP A 259 16.98 6.77 -19.51
N THR A 260 16.08 6.89 -20.49
CA THR A 260 15.72 5.83 -21.43
C THR A 260 16.70 5.67 -22.61
N SER A 261 17.72 6.53 -22.72
CA SER A 261 18.68 6.50 -23.83
C SER A 261 19.43 5.17 -23.92
N GLY A 262 19.72 4.55 -22.78
CA GLY A 262 20.42 3.27 -22.66
C GLY A 262 19.57 2.02 -22.94
N ILE A 263 18.26 2.16 -23.19
CA ILE A 263 17.38 1.00 -23.44
C ILE A 263 17.65 0.43 -24.85
N PRO A 264 18.05 -0.86 -24.97
CA PRO A 264 18.30 -1.51 -26.26
C PRO A 264 17.07 -1.50 -27.17
N ILE A 265 17.28 -1.32 -28.48
CA ILE A 265 16.20 -1.12 -29.46
C ILE A 265 15.28 -2.34 -29.52
N GLU A 266 15.86 -3.53 -29.48
CA GLU A 266 15.19 -4.83 -29.50
C GLU A 266 14.20 -5.01 -28.34
N MET A 267 14.42 -4.34 -27.21
CA MET A 267 13.55 -4.42 -26.02
C MET A 267 12.38 -3.44 -26.05
N ARG A 268 12.48 -2.36 -26.85
CA ARG A 268 11.51 -1.25 -26.82
C ARG A 268 10.11 -1.68 -27.22
N GLY A 269 9.99 -2.62 -28.17
CA GLY A 269 8.70 -3.13 -28.62
C GLY A 269 7.92 -3.78 -27.48
N ASP A 270 8.55 -4.73 -26.78
CA ASP A 270 7.93 -5.43 -25.65
C ASP A 270 7.68 -4.51 -24.46
N LEU A 271 8.60 -3.56 -24.19
CA LEU A 271 8.41 -2.54 -23.17
C LEU A 271 7.17 -1.68 -23.44
N ILE A 272 7.03 -1.17 -24.66
CA ILE A 272 5.87 -0.37 -25.07
C ILE A 272 4.59 -1.21 -24.98
N GLN A 273 4.63 -2.48 -25.38
CA GLN A 273 3.51 -3.41 -25.26
C GLN A 273 3.07 -3.59 -23.80
N ALA A 274 4.02 -3.82 -22.89
CA ALA A 274 3.73 -3.95 -21.46
C ALA A 274 3.19 -2.64 -20.85
N ILE A 275 3.78 -1.48 -21.16
CA ILE A 275 3.31 -0.18 -20.65
C ILE A 275 1.88 0.11 -21.13
N LYS A 276 1.58 -0.15 -22.42
CA LYS A 276 0.24 0.06 -22.99
C LYS A 276 -0.83 -0.84 -22.37
N ALA A 277 -0.44 -1.99 -21.82
CA ALA A 277 -1.34 -2.89 -21.10
C ALA A 277 -1.72 -2.38 -19.69
N ILE A 278 -1.03 -1.33 -19.18
CA ILE A 278 -1.37 -0.66 -17.93
C ILE A 278 -2.35 0.47 -18.23
N GLU A 279 -3.65 0.20 -18.04
CA GLU A 279 -4.70 1.20 -18.15
C GLU A 279 -4.70 2.11 -16.92
N ALA A 280 -4.66 3.43 -17.14
CA ALA A 280 -4.78 4.41 -16.07
C ALA A 280 -6.21 4.41 -15.52
N ARG A 281 -6.40 3.88 -14.31
CA ARG A 281 -7.70 3.78 -13.63
C ARG A 281 -7.57 3.99 -12.13
N SER A 282 -8.66 4.37 -11.47
CA SER A 282 -8.67 4.61 -10.03
C SER A 282 -8.57 3.34 -9.17
N SER A 283 -8.47 2.15 -9.77
CA SER A 283 -8.29 0.88 -9.07
C SER A 283 -6.87 0.36 -9.23
N THR A 284 -6.42 -0.45 -8.28
CA THR A 284 -5.12 -1.11 -8.36
C THR A 284 -5.04 -2.05 -9.57
N THR A 285 -3.91 -2.04 -10.25
CA THR A 285 -3.56 -3.00 -11.32
C THR A 285 -2.49 -3.96 -10.79
N TYR A 286 -2.68 -5.25 -10.99
CA TYR A 286 -1.76 -6.27 -10.48
C TYR A 286 -0.87 -6.88 -11.58
N THR A 287 0.27 -7.45 -11.19
CA THR A 287 1.24 -8.10 -12.09
C THR A 287 0.62 -9.21 -12.93
N TYR A 288 -0.35 -9.97 -12.41
CA TYR A 288 -1.06 -10.99 -13.18
C TYR A 288 -1.99 -10.38 -14.24
N GLU A 289 -2.56 -9.21 -13.99
CA GLU A 289 -3.33 -8.49 -15.02
C GLU A 289 -2.40 -7.96 -16.10
N LEU A 290 -1.21 -7.48 -15.73
CA LEU A 290 -0.20 -7.08 -16.71
C LEU A 290 0.20 -8.24 -17.63
N VAL A 291 0.42 -9.45 -17.07
CA VAL A 291 0.68 -10.66 -17.87
C VAL A 291 -0.47 -10.92 -18.87
N VAL A 292 -1.71 -10.91 -18.38
CA VAL A 292 -2.88 -11.20 -19.22
C VAL A 292 -3.08 -10.12 -20.29
N ASN A 293 -3.06 -8.85 -19.92
CA ASN A 293 -3.38 -7.73 -20.81
C ASN A 293 -2.27 -7.45 -21.82
N SER A 294 -1.01 -7.68 -21.46
CA SER A 294 0.11 -7.52 -22.40
C SER A 294 0.21 -8.68 -23.39
N GLY A 295 -0.30 -9.87 -23.04
CA GLY A 295 -0.07 -11.09 -23.81
C GLY A 295 1.39 -11.59 -23.75
N LEU A 296 2.23 -11.00 -22.89
CA LEU A 296 3.61 -11.43 -22.68
C LEU A 296 3.67 -12.47 -21.55
N ALA A 297 4.44 -13.53 -21.75
CA ALA A 297 4.66 -14.54 -20.72
C ALA A 297 5.30 -13.92 -19.47
N ALA A 298 4.96 -14.44 -18.29
CA ALA A 298 5.48 -13.92 -17.01
C ALA A 298 7.01 -13.92 -16.94
N GLU A 299 7.67 -14.96 -17.46
CA GLU A 299 9.12 -15.04 -17.56
C GLU A 299 9.71 -13.96 -18.49
N LYS A 300 9.04 -13.67 -19.60
CA LYS A 300 9.45 -12.61 -20.52
C LYS A 300 9.35 -11.24 -19.84
N LEU A 301 8.28 -10.97 -19.10
CA LEU A 301 8.14 -9.73 -18.31
C LEU A 301 9.17 -9.63 -17.19
N GLN A 302 9.54 -10.75 -16.56
CA GLN A 302 10.60 -10.78 -15.55
C GLN A 302 11.96 -10.42 -16.16
N ASN A 303 12.36 -11.06 -17.26
CA ASN A 303 13.66 -10.82 -17.91
C ASN A 303 13.75 -9.39 -18.47
N LEU A 304 12.68 -8.93 -19.14
CA LEU A 304 12.57 -7.57 -19.64
C LEU A 304 12.67 -6.54 -18.50
N HIS A 305 12.06 -6.81 -17.35
CA HIS A 305 12.20 -5.97 -16.16
C HIS A 305 13.65 -5.87 -15.69
N THR A 306 14.33 -7.02 -15.53
CA THR A 306 15.72 -7.10 -15.08
C THR A 306 16.66 -6.32 -16.01
N GLU A 307 16.57 -6.56 -17.31
CA GLU A 307 17.46 -5.97 -18.32
C GLU A 307 17.25 -4.44 -18.44
N ILE A 308 16.00 -3.96 -18.45
CA ILE A 308 15.74 -2.52 -18.49
C ILE A 308 16.22 -1.85 -17.20
N ALA A 309 15.99 -2.45 -16.02
CA ALA A 309 16.44 -1.88 -14.76
C ALA A 309 17.96 -1.67 -14.73
N GLN A 310 18.72 -2.62 -15.27
CA GLN A 310 20.17 -2.49 -15.43
C GLN A 310 20.55 -1.40 -16.43
N ALA A 311 19.84 -1.27 -17.54
CA ALA A 311 20.09 -0.23 -18.55
C ALA A 311 19.91 1.19 -17.98
N LEU A 312 18.84 1.42 -17.20
CA LEU A 312 18.55 2.71 -16.58
C LEU A 312 19.55 3.09 -15.47
N THR A 313 20.12 2.09 -14.80
CA THR A 313 21.12 2.33 -13.75
C THR A 313 22.46 2.75 -14.34
N LYS A 314 22.85 2.19 -15.49
CA LYS A 314 24.14 2.50 -16.15
C LYS A 314 24.19 3.93 -16.70
N SER A 315 23.05 4.45 -17.16
CA SER A 315 22.94 5.81 -17.70
C SER A 315 22.90 6.90 -16.63
N GLY A 316 22.48 6.58 -15.39
CA GLY A 316 22.38 7.54 -14.27
C GLY A 316 23.72 8.02 -13.67
N SER A 317 24.87 7.63 -14.24
CA SER A 317 26.20 8.02 -13.71
C SER A 317 26.65 9.43 -14.09
N THR A 318 25.86 10.17 -14.87
CA THR A 318 26.17 11.55 -15.26
C THR A 318 25.02 12.47 -14.86
N ILE A 319 25.16 13.14 -13.71
CA ILE A 319 24.38 14.35 -13.42
C ILE A 319 24.97 15.44 -14.33
N PRO A 320 24.24 15.98 -15.33
CA PRO A 320 24.68 17.20 -15.97
C PRO A 320 24.41 18.33 -14.96
N GLU A 321 25.47 18.85 -14.36
CA GLU A 321 25.42 20.22 -13.85
C GLU A 321 25.00 21.10 -15.03
N THR A 322 23.98 21.93 -14.83
CA THR A 322 23.37 22.89 -15.78
C THR A 322 22.25 22.32 -16.68
N VAL A 323 20.99 22.53 -16.27
CA VAL A 323 20.06 23.48 -16.89
C VAL A 323 19.03 23.91 -15.83
N CYS A 324 18.92 25.22 -15.61
CA CYS A 324 18.13 25.92 -14.60
C CYS A 324 16.61 25.87 -14.81
#